data_AF-A0A7G1KVF6-F1
#
_entry.id   AF-A0A7G1KVF6-F1
#
_cell.length_a   1.000
_cell.length_b   1.000
_cell.length_c   1.000
_cell.angle_alpha   90.00
_cell.angle_beta   90.00
_cell.angle_gamma   90.00
#
_symmetry.space_group_name_H-M   'P 1'
#
loop_
_entity.id
_entity.type
_entity.pdbx_description
1 polymer ?
#
loop_
_entity_poly.entity_id
_entity_poly.type
_entity_poly.pdbx_seq_one_letter_code
_entity_poly.pdbx_strand_id
1 'polypeptide(L)'
;MVSKSSGSPGYSAETGRLRARDVDRVNTRARLDIAYEEGQLGADEYHERSERAAAAETLAQLHPLVADLQASPESADLSLPDPASLRVRQRPGTYPPTVRAREADRAAACLILDAALGDGQLSADDHRALTELAGAAKTLGDLGELTADLQRPADAPAQPRRPRSYRGVFAATVAVAAVCAAVAGFALTHRSTAEPVATPGVVPEAVQPLVVPMPAPPTAEGFALIREQYRAKFGTTVVDDLSLYPGHASLEAAPPGQPNRVIRWTYRGGFLPSGEPTTRPVDTPTFDLAAVDPGVLGRLVSQALEQTRVDGGAVTHIGLGPDTISGLPRISVYVGNKFSENGYLQATPAGDGVRVYPFKR
;
A
#
# COMPACT_ATOMS: atom_id res chain seq x y z
N MET A 1 -1.48 56.07 -3.85
CA MET A 1 -0.97 55.16 -2.82
C MET A 1 -2.04 54.12 -2.55
N VAL A 2 -1.86 52.89 -3.03
CA VAL A 2 -2.80 51.78 -2.83
C VAL A 2 -2.21 50.90 -1.73
N SER A 3 -2.83 50.91 -0.56
CA SER A 3 -2.50 50.00 0.54
C SER A 3 -3.07 48.62 0.23
N LYS A 4 -2.19 47.62 0.11
CA LYS A 4 -2.54 46.20 0.08
C LYS A 4 -3.03 45.78 1.47
N SER A 5 -4.30 45.43 1.59
CA SER A 5 -4.80 44.63 2.71
C SER A 5 -4.60 43.16 2.36
N SER A 6 -3.81 42.46 3.19
CA SER A 6 -3.53 41.04 3.12
C SER A 6 -4.78 40.22 3.41
N GLY A 7 -5.29 39.51 2.41
CA GLY A 7 -6.37 38.54 2.59
C GLY A 7 -5.86 37.29 3.30
N SER A 8 -6.39 37.01 4.49
CA SER A 8 -6.28 35.71 5.15
C SER A 8 -6.83 34.62 4.23
N PRO A 9 -6.17 33.45 4.10
CA PRO A 9 -6.70 32.35 3.31
C PRO A 9 -7.99 31.86 3.95
N GLY A 10 -9.11 32.09 3.25
CA GLY A 10 -10.44 31.70 3.69
C GLY A 10 -10.53 30.20 3.93
N TYR A 11 -10.78 29.84 5.19
CA TYR A 11 -11.29 28.54 5.60
C TYR A 11 -12.58 28.26 4.82
N SER A 12 -12.55 27.26 3.93
CA SER A 12 -13.71 26.93 3.09
C SER A 12 -14.75 26.16 3.91
N ALA A 13 -16.04 26.39 3.61
CA ALA A 13 -17.20 25.85 4.34
C ALA A 13 -17.27 24.31 4.46
N GLU A 14 -16.42 23.56 3.75
CA GLU A 14 -16.34 22.09 3.83
C GLU A 14 -15.51 21.56 5.02
N THR A 15 -14.50 22.30 5.47
CA THR A 15 -13.68 21.90 6.64
C THR A 15 -14.46 22.02 7.96
N GLY A 16 -15.54 22.81 7.96
CA GLY A 16 -16.47 22.94 9.09
C GLY A 16 -17.34 21.71 9.36
N ARG A 17 -17.24 20.63 8.57
CA ARG A 17 -18.10 19.43 8.72
C ARG A 17 -17.43 18.21 9.36
N LEU A 18 -16.10 18.23 9.59
CA LEU A 18 -15.40 17.10 10.19
C LEU A 18 -15.45 17.19 11.72
N ARG A 19 -16.19 16.25 12.33
CA ARG A 19 -16.30 16.11 13.78
C ARG A 19 -14.92 15.84 14.39
N ALA A 20 -14.54 16.63 15.38
CA ALA A 20 -13.32 16.41 16.16
C ALA A 20 -13.46 15.10 16.96
N ARG A 21 -12.46 14.24 16.86
CA ARG A 21 -12.32 13.04 17.69
C ARG A 21 -11.69 13.42 19.02
N ASP A 22 -11.81 12.54 20.01
CA ASP A 22 -11.18 12.76 21.32
C ASP A 22 -9.67 12.92 21.21
N VAL A 23 -9.02 12.17 20.31
CA VAL A 23 -7.59 12.32 20.04
C VAL A 23 -7.22 13.72 19.51
N ASP A 24 -8.09 14.34 18.71
CA ASP A 24 -7.82 15.67 18.14
C ASP A 24 -7.90 16.74 19.25
N ARG A 25 -8.88 16.61 20.15
CA ARG A 25 -9.02 17.47 21.33
C ARG A 25 -7.85 17.31 22.30
N VAL A 26 -7.42 16.06 22.55
CA VAL A 26 -6.27 15.75 23.42
C VAL A 26 -4.97 16.31 22.85
N ASN A 27 -4.70 16.09 21.55
CA ASN A 27 -3.49 16.62 20.90
C ASN A 27 -3.46 18.14 20.91
N THR A 28 -4.62 18.79 20.70
CA THR A 28 -4.72 20.25 20.77
C THR A 28 -4.39 20.77 22.18
N ARG A 29 -4.90 20.10 23.24
CA ARG A 29 -4.60 20.47 24.63
C ARG A 29 -3.14 20.23 24.99
N ALA A 30 -2.58 19.08 24.63
CA ALA A 30 -1.16 18.81 24.84
C ALA A 30 -0.25 19.84 24.15
N ARG A 31 -0.64 20.33 22.96
CA ARG A 31 0.08 21.42 22.29
C ARG A 31 -0.08 22.77 23.00
N LEU A 32 -1.25 23.05 23.58
CA LEU A 32 -1.46 24.24 24.41
C LEU A 32 -0.66 24.17 25.72
N ASP A 33 -0.53 22.99 26.32
CA ASP A 33 0.28 22.75 27.52
C ASP A 33 1.75 23.08 27.24
N ILE A 34 2.31 22.53 26.15
CA ILE A 34 3.70 22.81 25.73
C ILE A 34 3.89 24.31 25.45
N ALA A 35 2.95 24.95 24.75
CA ALA A 35 3.04 26.37 24.45
C ALA A 35 2.93 27.27 25.71
N TYR A 36 2.23 26.82 26.76
CA TYR A 36 2.22 27.48 28.06
C TYR A 36 3.56 27.30 28.79
N GLU A 37 4.11 26.08 28.80
CA GLU A 37 5.42 25.78 29.39
C GLU A 37 6.57 26.56 28.72
N GLU A 38 6.48 26.74 27.40
CA GLU A 38 7.42 27.55 26.60
C GLU A 38 7.17 29.07 26.71
N GLY A 39 6.13 29.50 27.43
CA GLY A 39 5.81 30.91 27.65
C GLY A 39 5.22 31.64 26.44
N GLN A 40 4.73 30.89 25.44
CA GLN A 40 4.02 31.46 24.29
C GLN A 40 2.56 31.85 24.62
N LEU A 41 2.00 31.29 25.69
CA LEU A 41 0.65 31.55 26.19
C LEU A 41 0.69 32.06 27.65
N GLY A 42 -0.14 33.06 27.96
CA GLY A 42 -0.39 33.47 29.34
C GLY A 42 -1.30 32.47 30.09
N ALA A 43 -1.30 32.51 31.43
CA ALA A 43 -2.06 31.56 32.24
C ALA A 43 -3.58 31.62 31.98
N ASP A 44 -4.17 32.82 31.93
CA ASP A 44 -5.61 32.98 31.69
C ASP A 44 -5.99 32.52 30.26
N GLU A 45 -5.14 32.84 29.29
CA GLU A 45 -5.33 32.48 27.88
C GLU A 45 -5.21 30.96 27.65
N TYR A 46 -4.28 30.31 28.35
CA TYR A 46 -4.12 28.86 28.32
C TYR A 46 -5.38 28.14 28.84
N HIS A 47 -5.94 28.58 29.96
CA HIS A 47 -7.16 27.98 30.53
C HIS A 47 -8.34 28.16 29.57
N GLU A 48 -8.53 29.37 29.03
CA GLU A 48 -9.60 29.65 28.08
C GLU A 48 -9.49 28.80 26.80
N ARG A 49 -8.29 28.72 26.20
CA ARG A 49 -8.05 27.90 25.00
C ARG A 49 -8.23 26.41 25.29
N SER A 50 -7.85 25.94 26.47
CA SER A 50 -8.01 24.55 26.88
C SER A 50 -9.47 24.13 27.09
N GLU A 51 -10.29 25.01 27.67
CA GLU A 51 -11.74 24.80 27.80
C GLU A 51 -12.43 24.80 26.43
N ARG A 52 -12.08 25.75 25.56
CA ARG A 52 -12.60 25.78 24.18
C ARG A 52 -12.18 24.55 23.37
N ALA A 53 -10.96 24.04 23.56
CA ALA A 53 -10.51 22.81 22.94
C ALA A 53 -11.31 21.59 23.44
N ALA A 54 -11.65 21.55 24.73
CA ALA A 54 -12.48 20.49 25.30
C ALA A 54 -13.91 20.48 24.77
N ALA A 55 -14.49 21.68 24.57
CA ALA A 55 -15.85 21.86 24.05
C ALA A 55 -15.96 21.82 22.52
N ALA A 56 -14.84 21.76 21.79
CA ALA A 56 -14.85 21.78 20.33
C ALA A 56 -15.48 20.50 19.75
N GLU A 57 -16.45 20.69 18.87
CA GLU A 57 -17.15 19.62 18.16
C GLU A 57 -16.53 19.33 16.79
N THR A 58 -15.77 20.28 16.23
CA THR A 58 -15.23 20.18 14.87
C THR A 58 -13.73 20.53 14.81
N LEU A 59 -13.03 19.95 13.83
CA LEU A 59 -11.61 20.27 13.58
C LEU A 59 -11.41 21.75 13.24
N ALA A 60 -12.39 22.38 12.58
CA ALA A 60 -12.37 23.80 12.28
C ALA A 60 -12.43 24.70 13.52
N GLN A 61 -12.99 24.21 14.64
CA GLN A 61 -12.98 24.92 15.92
C GLN A 61 -11.66 24.74 16.68
N LEU A 62 -10.97 23.61 16.50
CA LEU A 62 -9.68 23.32 17.14
C LEU A 62 -8.52 24.09 16.49
N HIS A 63 -8.52 24.18 15.17
CA HIS A 63 -7.38 24.73 14.43
C HIS A 63 -7.04 26.20 14.74
N PRO A 64 -8.02 27.12 14.93
CA PRO A 64 -7.71 28.50 15.32
C PRO A 64 -7.06 28.61 16.70
N LEU A 65 -7.22 27.62 17.58
CA LEU A 65 -6.68 27.66 18.95
C LEU A 65 -5.16 27.49 19.00
N VAL A 66 -4.57 26.94 17.94
CA VAL A 66 -3.14 26.60 17.86
C VAL A 66 -2.46 27.16 16.61
N ALA A 67 -3.18 27.93 15.78
CA ALA A 67 -2.71 28.42 14.49
C ALA A 67 -1.60 29.49 14.62
N ASP A 68 -1.61 30.23 15.72
CA ASP A 68 -0.67 31.31 16.05
C ASP A 68 0.53 30.83 16.88
N LEU A 69 0.50 29.60 17.40
CA LEU A 69 1.56 29.03 18.21
C LEU A 69 2.73 28.56 17.35
N GLN A 70 3.94 28.93 17.75
CA GLN A 70 5.17 28.54 17.06
C GLN A 70 5.44 27.05 17.27
N ALA A 71 5.82 26.35 16.20
CA ALA A 71 6.15 24.93 16.25
C ALA A 71 7.54 24.73 16.88
N SER A 72 7.56 24.04 18.02
CA SER A 72 8.74 23.47 18.69
C SER A 72 8.84 21.97 18.35
N PRO A 73 10.05 21.34 18.37
CA PRO A 73 10.20 19.89 18.13
C PRO A 73 9.28 19.02 19.00
N GLU A 74 8.96 19.41 20.23
CA GLU A 74 8.03 18.67 21.10
C GLU A 74 6.56 18.82 20.67
N SER A 75 6.21 19.93 20.02
CA SER A 75 4.86 20.20 19.50
C SER A 75 4.63 19.71 18.05
N ALA A 76 5.69 19.30 17.35
CA ALA A 76 5.65 18.96 15.92
C ALA A 76 4.77 17.73 15.66
N ASP A 77 4.87 16.71 16.52
CA ASP A 77 4.11 15.47 16.44
C ASP A 77 2.64 15.62 16.88
N LEU A 78 2.28 16.75 17.51
CA LEU A 78 0.92 17.06 18.00
C LEU A 78 0.14 17.97 17.04
N SER A 79 0.58 18.08 15.79
CA SER A 79 -0.05 18.95 14.79
C SER A 79 -1.38 18.39 14.30
N LEU A 80 -2.41 19.24 14.27
CA LEU A 80 -3.67 18.92 13.62
C LEU A 80 -3.46 18.73 12.10
N PRO A 81 -4.23 17.86 11.44
CA PRO A 81 -4.17 17.71 9.98
C PRO A 81 -4.40 19.06 9.28
N ASP A 82 -3.56 19.39 8.30
CA ASP A 82 -3.68 20.65 7.54
C ASP A 82 -5.10 20.75 6.92
N PRO A 83 -5.85 21.84 7.12
CA PRO A 83 -7.17 22.05 6.51
C PRO A 83 -7.12 21.97 4.97
N ALA A 84 -5.99 22.32 4.35
CA ALA A 84 -5.78 22.15 2.92
C ALA A 84 -5.55 20.68 2.52
N SER A 85 -5.04 19.85 3.42
CA SER A 85 -4.96 18.37 3.26
C SER A 85 -6.32 17.69 3.47
N LEU A 86 -7.27 18.36 4.12
CA LEU A 86 -8.68 17.99 4.24
C LEU A 86 -9.52 18.42 3.03
N ARG A 87 -8.96 19.14 2.05
CA ARG A 87 -9.55 19.20 0.72
C ARG A 87 -9.62 17.77 0.24
N VAL A 88 -10.84 17.25 0.14
CA VAL A 88 -11.17 15.94 -0.39
C VAL A 88 -10.25 15.68 -1.57
N ARG A 89 -9.22 14.88 -1.35
CA ARG A 89 -8.44 14.28 -2.41
C ARG A 89 -9.47 13.42 -3.11
N GLN A 90 -10.07 13.94 -4.19
CA GLN A 90 -11.02 13.18 -4.99
C GLN A 90 -10.40 11.81 -5.19
N ARG A 91 -11.05 10.79 -4.62
CA ARG A 91 -10.59 9.41 -4.74
C ARG A 91 -10.37 9.18 -6.23
N PRO A 92 -9.17 8.81 -6.69
CA PRO A 92 -8.94 8.58 -8.10
C PRO A 92 -9.80 7.37 -8.50
N GLY A 93 -10.95 7.62 -9.13
CA GLY A 93 -11.88 6.58 -9.54
C GLY A 93 -13.37 6.96 -9.61
N THR A 94 -13.81 8.00 -8.91
CA THR A 94 -15.22 8.45 -9.02
C THR A 94 -15.35 9.33 -10.25
N TYR A 95 -16.13 8.88 -11.23
CA TYR A 95 -16.48 9.71 -12.39
C TYR A 95 -17.34 10.89 -11.92
N PRO A 96 -17.22 12.08 -12.54
CA PRO A 96 -18.04 13.22 -12.19
C PRO A 96 -19.53 12.84 -12.17
N PRO A 97 -20.35 13.38 -11.24
CA PRO A 97 -21.77 13.02 -11.12
C PRO A 97 -22.56 13.33 -12.40
N THR A 98 -22.07 14.27 -13.21
CA THR A 98 -22.63 14.66 -14.51
C THR A 98 -22.41 13.64 -15.63
N VAL A 99 -21.63 12.59 -15.40
CA VAL A 99 -21.38 11.54 -16.39
C VAL A 99 -22.63 10.69 -16.59
N ARG A 100 -22.96 10.41 -17.86
CA ARG A 100 -24.09 9.56 -18.23
C ARG A 100 -23.93 8.15 -17.65
N ALA A 101 -24.97 7.67 -16.95
CA ALA A 101 -25.03 6.31 -16.44
C ALA A 101 -25.10 5.30 -17.58
N ARG A 102 -24.26 4.26 -17.52
CA ARG A 102 -24.33 3.11 -18.43
C ARG A 102 -25.29 2.07 -17.87
N GLU A 103 -25.66 1.10 -18.70
CA GLU A 103 -26.46 -0.06 -18.27
C GLU A 103 -25.84 -0.78 -17.08
N ALA A 104 -24.52 -0.97 -17.09
CA ALA A 104 -23.80 -1.59 -15.97
C ALA A 104 -23.87 -0.78 -14.67
N ASP A 105 -23.94 0.56 -14.76
CA ASP A 105 -24.06 1.42 -13.59
C ASP A 105 -25.47 1.33 -13.00
N ARG A 106 -26.51 1.29 -13.85
CA ARG A 106 -27.91 1.06 -13.44
C ARG A 106 -28.09 -0.33 -12.81
N ALA A 107 -27.54 -1.37 -13.42
CA ALA A 107 -27.57 -2.72 -12.87
C ALA A 107 -26.87 -2.81 -11.51
N ALA A 108 -25.74 -2.13 -11.33
CA ALA A 108 -25.05 -2.08 -10.04
C ALA A 108 -25.88 -1.36 -8.95
N ALA A 109 -26.61 -0.31 -9.31
CA ALA A 109 -27.53 0.36 -8.39
C ALA A 109 -28.70 -0.55 -7.99
N CYS A 110 -29.29 -1.31 -8.93
CA CYS A 110 -30.34 -2.28 -8.62
C CYS A 110 -29.87 -3.35 -7.63
N LEU A 111 -28.64 -3.86 -7.77
CA LEU A 111 -28.08 -4.82 -6.81
C LEU A 111 -27.96 -4.26 -5.38
N ILE A 112 -27.67 -2.96 -5.25
CA ILE A 112 -27.63 -2.30 -3.94
C ILE A 112 -29.04 -2.18 -3.36
N LEU A 113 -30.04 -1.86 -4.19
CA LEU A 113 -31.44 -1.79 -3.78
C LEU A 113 -31.98 -3.17 -3.36
N ASP A 114 -31.66 -4.23 -4.09
CA ASP A 114 -32.03 -5.61 -3.75
C ASP A 114 -31.43 -6.04 -2.41
N ALA A 115 -30.17 -5.70 -2.17
CA ALA A 115 -29.51 -5.95 -0.89
C ALA A 115 -30.18 -5.18 0.25
N ALA A 116 -30.49 -3.90 0.04
CA ALA A 116 -31.17 -3.08 1.04
C ALA A 116 -32.60 -3.56 1.38
N LEU A 117 -33.32 -4.14 0.40
CA LEU A 117 -34.59 -4.82 0.66
C LEU A 117 -34.36 -6.10 1.49
N GLY A 118 -33.35 -6.90 1.17
CA GLY A 118 -32.98 -8.11 1.91
C GLY A 118 -32.57 -7.83 3.37
N ASP A 119 -31.89 -6.71 3.60
CA ASP A 119 -31.47 -6.23 4.91
C ASP A 119 -32.58 -5.49 5.69
N GLY A 120 -33.78 -5.35 5.09
CA GLY A 120 -34.94 -4.71 5.70
C GLY A 120 -34.86 -3.18 5.80
N GLN A 121 -33.94 -2.55 5.06
CA GLN A 121 -33.78 -1.08 5.02
C GLN A 121 -34.76 -0.40 4.08
N LEU A 122 -35.34 -1.15 3.14
CA LEU A 122 -36.38 -0.69 2.21
C LEU A 122 -37.62 -1.57 2.35
N SER A 123 -38.80 -0.95 2.24
CA SER A 123 -40.04 -1.72 2.06
C SER A 123 -40.14 -2.25 0.63
N ALA A 124 -40.98 -3.26 0.40
CA ALA A 124 -41.18 -3.83 -0.94
C ALA A 124 -41.76 -2.81 -1.94
N ASP A 125 -42.54 -1.85 -1.47
CA ASP A 125 -43.10 -0.79 -2.32
C ASP A 125 -42.06 0.30 -2.62
N ASP A 126 -41.22 0.66 -1.64
CA ASP A 126 -40.10 1.60 -1.86
C ASP A 126 -39.05 1.01 -2.79
N HIS A 127 -38.74 -0.28 -2.65
CA HIS A 127 -37.83 -0.99 -3.53
C HIS A 127 -38.31 -0.96 -4.99
N ARG A 128 -39.61 -1.20 -5.23
CA ARG A 128 -40.20 -1.15 -6.58
C ARG A 128 -40.06 0.26 -7.17
N ALA A 129 -40.41 1.28 -6.40
CA ALA A 129 -40.31 2.68 -6.84
C ALA A 129 -38.85 3.10 -7.13
N LEU A 130 -37.91 2.73 -6.25
CA LEU A 130 -36.50 3.05 -6.42
C LEU A 130 -35.86 2.30 -7.59
N THR A 131 -36.29 1.07 -7.87
CA THR A 131 -35.82 0.29 -9.02
C THR A 131 -36.26 0.91 -10.35
N GLU A 132 -37.51 1.40 -10.42
CA GLU A 132 -37.99 2.15 -11.58
C GLU A 132 -37.22 3.45 -11.80
N LEU A 133 -36.95 4.19 -10.71
CA LEU A 133 -36.14 5.42 -10.75
C LEU A 133 -34.69 5.14 -11.17
N ALA A 134 -34.08 4.07 -10.67
CA ALA A 134 -32.73 3.64 -11.07
C ALA A 134 -32.67 3.24 -12.55
N GLY A 135 -33.73 2.62 -13.08
CA GLY A 135 -33.87 2.32 -14.51
C GLY A 135 -33.95 3.58 -15.38
N ALA A 136 -34.60 4.64 -14.89
CA ALA A 136 -34.77 5.91 -15.59
C ALA A 136 -33.62 6.91 -15.41
N ALA A 137 -32.72 6.67 -14.45
CA ALA A 137 -31.59 7.54 -14.13
C ALA A 137 -30.68 7.79 -15.34
N LYS A 138 -30.35 9.07 -15.57
CA LYS A 138 -29.53 9.49 -16.73
C LYS A 138 -28.07 9.68 -16.35
N THR A 139 -27.79 10.00 -15.10
CA THR A 139 -26.45 10.32 -14.63
C THR A 139 -26.00 9.43 -13.47
N LEU A 140 -24.68 9.35 -13.26
CA LEU A 140 -24.11 8.70 -12.08
C LEU A 140 -24.46 9.43 -10.78
N GLY A 141 -24.71 10.74 -10.86
CA GLY A 141 -25.24 11.52 -9.74
C GLY A 141 -26.64 11.05 -9.34
N ASP A 142 -27.54 10.88 -10.31
CA ASP A 142 -28.92 10.41 -10.07
C ASP A 142 -28.91 9.04 -9.38
N LEU A 143 -28.08 8.11 -9.84
CA LEU A 143 -27.91 6.79 -9.21
C LEU A 143 -27.26 6.87 -7.82
N GLY A 144 -26.34 7.81 -7.65
CA GLY A 144 -25.68 8.07 -6.37
C GLY A 144 -26.65 8.60 -5.32
N GLU A 145 -27.57 9.49 -5.69
CA GLU A 145 -28.61 10.02 -4.80
C GLU A 145 -29.58 8.92 -4.35
N LEU A 146 -30.03 8.05 -5.26
CA LEU A 146 -30.93 6.94 -4.94
C LEU A 146 -30.30 5.88 -4.00
N THR A 147 -28.97 5.83 -3.92
CA THR A 147 -28.23 4.85 -3.10
C THR A 147 -27.46 5.48 -1.95
N ALA A 148 -27.52 6.80 -1.76
CA ALA A 148 -26.73 7.53 -0.78
C ALA A 148 -27.12 7.19 0.67
N ASP A 149 -28.42 7.03 0.90
CA ASP A 149 -28.99 6.81 2.24
C ASP A 149 -29.06 5.33 2.63
N LEU A 150 -28.74 4.42 1.70
CA LEU A 150 -28.70 2.99 1.95
C LEU A 150 -27.39 2.64 2.65
N GLN A 151 -27.49 2.03 3.84
CA GLN A 151 -26.30 1.61 4.56
C GLN A 151 -25.64 0.48 3.78
N ARG A 152 -24.33 0.59 3.54
CA ARG A 152 -23.58 -0.49 2.90
C ARG A 152 -23.42 -1.65 3.90
N PRO A 153 -23.80 -2.89 3.54
CA PRO A 153 -23.53 -4.04 4.38
C PRO A 153 -22.02 -4.20 4.61
N ALA A 154 -21.66 -4.72 5.79
CA ALA A 154 -20.26 -4.96 6.18
C ALA A 154 -19.52 -5.93 5.22
N ASP A 155 -20.26 -6.66 4.38
CA ASP A 155 -19.75 -7.69 3.45
C ASP A 155 -19.93 -7.36 1.94
N ALA A 156 -20.10 -6.09 1.56
CA ALA A 156 -20.16 -5.74 0.14
C ALA A 156 -18.81 -6.00 -0.58
N PRO A 157 -18.77 -6.78 -1.69
CA PRO A 157 -17.53 -7.04 -2.43
C PRO A 157 -16.94 -5.75 -3.03
N ALA A 158 -15.61 -5.64 -3.04
CA ALA A 158 -14.91 -4.47 -3.58
C ALA A 158 -15.24 -4.27 -5.08
N GLN A 159 -15.51 -3.02 -5.47
CA GLN A 159 -15.82 -2.66 -6.86
C GLN A 159 -14.72 -3.14 -7.83
N PRO A 160 -15.09 -3.55 -9.06
CA PRO A 160 -14.11 -3.99 -10.06
C PRO A 160 -13.13 -2.85 -10.41
N ARG A 161 -11.83 -3.15 -10.36
CA ARG A 161 -10.76 -2.22 -10.77
C ARG A 161 -10.91 -1.89 -12.27
N ARG A 162 -11.04 -0.60 -12.58
CA ARG A 162 -10.96 -0.10 -13.97
C ARG A 162 -9.53 -0.19 -14.53
N PRO A 163 -9.37 -0.37 -15.84
CA PRO A 163 -8.06 -0.51 -16.48
C PRO A 163 -7.23 0.77 -16.38
N ARG A 164 -5.93 0.61 -16.14
CA ARG A 164 -4.95 1.69 -16.07
C ARG A 164 -4.82 2.39 -17.43
N SER A 165 -5.02 3.70 -17.45
CA SER A 165 -4.76 4.56 -18.61
C SER A 165 -3.26 4.88 -18.72
N TYR A 166 -2.67 4.62 -19.89
CA TYR A 166 -1.24 4.85 -20.21
C TYR A 166 -0.86 6.34 -20.41
N ARG A 167 -1.71 7.28 -20.02
CA ARG A 167 -1.45 8.73 -20.20
C ARG A 167 -0.37 9.29 -19.27
N GLY A 168 0.01 8.57 -18.21
CA GLY A 168 1.08 8.99 -17.29
C GLY A 168 2.51 8.78 -17.80
N VAL A 169 2.70 7.95 -18.83
CA VAL A 169 4.04 7.61 -19.36
C VAL A 169 4.64 8.77 -20.16
N PHE A 170 3.79 9.61 -20.78
CA PHE A 170 4.23 10.75 -21.61
C PHE A 170 4.76 11.95 -20.80
N ALA A 171 4.34 12.12 -19.55
CA ALA A 171 4.81 13.20 -18.69
C ALA A 171 6.19 12.89 -18.07
N ALA A 172 6.48 11.61 -17.82
CA ALA A 172 7.75 11.16 -17.25
C ALA A 172 8.91 11.23 -18.25
N THR A 173 8.65 11.03 -19.54
CA THR A 173 9.69 11.08 -20.59
C THR A 173 10.22 12.50 -20.85
N VAL A 174 9.39 13.53 -20.71
CA VAL A 174 9.79 14.93 -20.90
C VAL A 174 10.70 15.42 -19.76
N ALA A 175 10.46 14.97 -18.53
CA ALA A 175 11.28 15.34 -17.37
C ALA A 175 12.69 14.73 -17.43
N VAL A 176 12.83 13.48 -17.89
CA VAL A 176 14.13 12.80 -18.03
C VAL A 176 14.99 13.46 -19.12
N ALA A 177 14.38 13.88 -20.23
CA ALA A 177 15.11 14.57 -21.30
C ALA A 177 15.71 15.92 -20.85
N ALA A 178 14.98 16.67 -20.01
CA ALA A 178 15.48 17.94 -19.47
C ALA A 178 16.67 17.76 -18.51
N VAL A 179 16.68 16.69 -17.71
CA VAL A 179 17.79 16.38 -16.80
C VAL A 179 19.04 15.93 -17.56
N CYS A 180 18.89 15.09 -18.59
CA CYS A 180 20.02 14.66 -19.41
C CYS A 180 20.69 15.83 -20.16
N ALA A 181 19.91 16.80 -20.64
CA ALA A 181 20.45 17.99 -21.29
C ALA A 181 21.25 18.88 -20.31
N ALA A 182 20.82 18.98 -19.05
CA ALA A 182 21.53 19.75 -18.01
C ALA A 182 22.85 19.08 -17.60
N VAL A 183 22.89 17.75 -17.49
CA VAL A 183 24.10 16.99 -17.14
C VAL A 183 25.14 17.04 -18.27
N ALA A 184 24.72 16.96 -19.53
CA ALA A 184 25.62 17.07 -20.68
C ALA A 184 26.27 18.46 -20.80
N GLY A 185 25.54 19.53 -20.48
CA GLY A 185 26.08 20.90 -20.49
C GLY A 185 27.12 21.15 -19.40
N PHE A 186 26.97 20.52 -18.24
CA PHE A 186 27.90 20.65 -17.10
C PHE A 186 29.25 19.93 -17.38
N ALA A 187 29.20 18.77 -18.03
CA ALA A 187 30.41 18.00 -18.35
C ALA A 187 31.31 18.67 -19.42
N LEU A 188 30.73 19.51 -20.30
CA LEU A 188 31.48 20.17 -21.39
C LEU A 188 32.22 21.45 -20.98
N THR A 189 31.95 22.01 -19.79
CA THR A 189 32.44 23.35 -19.40
C THR A 189 33.43 23.35 -18.23
N HIS A 190 33.54 22.27 -17.47
CA HIS A 190 34.49 22.20 -16.34
C HIS A 190 35.90 21.77 -16.79
N ARG A 191 36.87 22.69 -16.69
CA ARG A 191 38.32 22.38 -16.79
C ARG A 191 38.93 22.17 -15.41
N SER A 192 39.70 21.09 -15.29
CA SER A 192 40.43 20.66 -14.09
C SER A 192 41.49 21.68 -13.66
N THR A 193 41.58 21.92 -12.34
CA THR A 193 42.70 22.63 -11.70
C THR A 193 43.56 21.63 -10.93
N ALA A 194 44.88 21.81 -11.01
CA ALA A 194 45.93 20.89 -10.62
C ALA A 194 46.02 20.57 -9.10
N GLU A 195 46.60 19.40 -8.83
CA GLU A 195 46.86 18.76 -7.54
C GLU A 195 47.77 19.54 -6.57
N PRO A 196 47.66 19.29 -5.26
CA PRO A 196 48.80 19.34 -4.36
C PRO A 196 49.18 17.97 -3.78
N VAL A 197 50.48 17.87 -3.48
CA VAL A 197 51.27 16.69 -3.11
C VAL A 197 51.01 16.20 -1.67
N ALA A 198 51.28 14.91 -1.47
CA ALA A 198 50.99 14.01 -0.36
C ALA A 198 51.54 14.36 1.05
N THR A 199 50.91 13.74 2.05
CA THR A 199 51.53 13.31 3.32
C THR A 199 50.88 11.98 3.75
N PRO A 200 51.64 10.94 4.18
CA PRO A 200 51.08 9.61 4.41
C PRO A 200 50.38 9.50 5.78
N GLY A 201 49.05 9.39 5.76
CA GLY A 201 48.24 8.99 6.90
C GLY A 201 47.62 7.62 6.62
N VAL A 202 47.71 6.73 7.60
CA VAL A 202 47.19 5.35 7.59
C VAL A 202 45.77 5.30 7.00
N VAL A 203 45.63 4.70 5.82
CA VAL A 203 44.34 4.47 5.18
C VAL A 203 43.77 3.16 5.71
N PRO A 204 42.59 3.13 6.36
CA PRO A 204 41.88 1.89 6.59
C PRO A 204 41.58 1.26 5.22
N GLU A 205 41.85 -0.04 5.14
CA GLU A 205 41.70 -0.87 3.94
C GLU A 205 40.38 -0.57 3.23
N ALA A 206 40.49 -0.15 1.97
CA ALA A 206 39.33 0.10 1.12
C ALA A 206 38.59 -1.22 0.95
N VAL A 207 37.48 -1.38 1.66
CA VAL A 207 36.53 -2.47 1.47
C VAL A 207 36.03 -2.37 0.04
N GLN A 208 36.57 -3.22 -0.83
CA GLN A 208 36.13 -3.30 -2.22
C GLN A 208 34.66 -3.75 -2.22
N PRO A 209 33.74 -3.05 -2.92
CA PRO A 209 32.35 -3.49 -3.01
C PRO A 209 32.31 -4.82 -3.76
N LEU A 210 32.10 -5.91 -3.03
CA LEU A 210 31.89 -7.24 -3.59
C LEU A 210 30.52 -7.25 -4.28
N VAL A 211 30.51 -7.20 -5.60
CA VAL A 211 29.31 -7.45 -6.40
C VAL A 211 29.00 -8.94 -6.30
N VAL A 212 28.20 -9.31 -5.32
CA VAL A 212 27.67 -10.68 -5.22
C VAL A 212 26.66 -10.84 -6.36
N PRO A 213 26.86 -11.78 -7.32
CA PRO A 213 25.83 -12.08 -8.29
C PRO A 213 24.59 -12.54 -7.53
N MET A 214 23.46 -11.83 -7.67
CA MET A 214 22.20 -12.23 -7.06
C MET A 214 21.61 -13.36 -7.91
N PRO A 215 21.69 -14.64 -7.48
CA PRO A 215 21.13 -15.72 -8.25
C PRO A 215 19.62 -15.53 -8.33
N ALA A 216 19.02 -15.90 -9.47
CA ALA A 216 17.60 -15.67 -9.69
C ALA A 216 16.78 -16.37 -8.58
N PRO A 217 15.87 -15.68 -7.89
CA PRO A 217 15.10 -16.26 -6.77
C PRO A 217 14.42 -17.60 -7.06
N PRO A 218 13.82 -17.86 -8.24
CA PRO A 218 13.14 -19.13 -8.51
C PRO A 218 14.09 -20.26 -8.94
N THR A 219 15.35 -20.20 -8.51
CA THR A 219 16.37 -21.25 -8.73
C THR A 219 16.80 -21.86 -7.41
N ALA A 220 17.40 -23.05 -7.44
CA ALA A 220 17.92 -23.70 -6.23
C ALA A 220 18.91 -22.79 -5.47
N GLU A 221 19.85 -22.16 -6.18
CA GLU A 221 20.85 -21.26 -5.61
C GLU A 221 20.20 -19.98 -5.04
N GLY A 222 19.25 -19.39 -5.76
CA GLY A 222 18.54 -18.18 -5.32
C GLY A 222 17.72 -18.43 -4.05
N PHE A 223 17.02 -19.57 -4.00
CA PHE A 223 16.30 -19.99 -2.79
C PHE A 223 17.25 -20.23 -1.61
N ALA A 224 18.36 -20.93 -1.82
CA ALA A 224 19.35 -21.19 -0.78
C ALA A 224 19.89 -19.89 -0.18
N LEU A 225 20.22 -18.91 -1.04
CA LEU A 225 20.68 -17.59 -0.61
C LEU A 225 19.61 -16.84 0.19
N ILE A 226 18.37 -16.80 -0.30
CA ILE A 226 17.27 -16.11 0.39
C ILE A 226 17.03 -16.72 1.77
N ARG A 227 17.01 -18.06 1.87
CA ARG A 227 16.85 -18.78 3.14
C ARG A 227 17.95 -18.43 4.13
N GLU A 228 19.20 -18.41 3.68
CA GLU A 228 20.36 -18.06 4.51
C GLU A 228 20.29 -16.61 4.99
N GLN A 229 20.02 -15.66 4.08
CA GLN A 229 19.90 -14.25 4.45
C GLN A 229 18.70 -13.99 5.37
N TYR A 230 17.60 -14.71 5.19
CA TYR A 230 16.44 -14.62 6.06
C TYR A 230 16.80 -15.09 7.48
N ARG A 231 17.46 -16.24 7.60
CA ARG A 231 17.98 -16.76 8.87
C ARG A 231 18.94 -15.78 9.53
N ALA A 232 19.88 -15.22 8.78
CA ALA A 232 20.85 -14.26 9.30
C ALA A 232 20.18 -12.98 9.82
N LYS A 233 19.15 -12.49 9.13
CA LYS A 233 18.47 -11.24 9.51
C LYS A 233 17.49 -11.40 10.66
N PHE A 234 16.70 -12.47 10.66
CA PHE A 234 15.57 -12.64 11.58
C PHE A 234 15.80 -13.71 12.66
N GLY A 235 16.89 -14.48 12.58
CA GLY A 235 17.21 -15.55 13.53
C GLY A 235 16.32 -16.79 13.41
N THR A 236 15.48 -16.87 12.36
CA THR A 236 14.54 -17.97 12.12
C THR A 236 14.46 -18.30 10.63
N THR A 237 13.93 -19.47 10.29
CA THR A 237 13.57 -19.88 8.93
C THR A 237 12.07 -20.06 8.73
N VAL A 238 11.29 -19.75 9.76
CA VAL A 238 9.83 -19.88 9.73
C VAL A 238 9.22 -18.62 9.14
N VAL A 239 8.40 -18.80 8.10
CA VAL A 239 7.62 -17.76 7.43
C VAL A 239 6.15 -18.16 7.38
N ASP A 240 5.26 -17.26 7.00
CA ASP A 240 3.87 -17.58 6.68
C ASP A 240 3.77 -18.03 5.22
N ASP A 241 4.34 -17.24 4.31
CA ASP A 241 4.42 -17.53 2.88
C ASP A 241 5.72 -16.95 2.31
N LEU A 242 6.27 -17.61 1.30
CA LEU A 242 7.36 -17.14 0.47
C LEU A 242 7.03 -17.36 -1.01
N SER A 243 7.02 -16.26 -1.76
CA SER A 243 6.82 -16.25 -3.21
C SER A 243 8.08 -15.79 -3.93
N LEU A 244 8.68 -16.66 -4.74
CA LEU A 244 9.91 -16.43 -5.49
C LEU A 244 9.58 -16.06 -6.95
N TYR A 245 9.78 -14.81 -7.32
CA TYR A 245 9.65 -14.32 -8.71
C TYR A 245 11.03 -14.18 -9.37
N PRO A 246 11.14 -14.25 -10.70
CA PRO A 246 12.42 -14.09 -11.41
C PRO A 246 13.23 -12.84 -11.03
N GLY A 247 12.57 -11.73 -10.65
CA GLY A 247 13.25 -10.48 -10.29
C GLY A 247 13.22 -10.09 -8.80
N HIS A 248 12.48 -10.81 -7.94
CA HIS A 248 12.39 -10.52 -6.51
C HIS A 248 11.74 -11.68 -5.76
N ALA A 249 11.86 -11.72 -4.44
CA ALA A 249 10.97 -12.55 -3.62
C ALA A 249 10.05 -11.66 -2.76
N SER A 250 8.86 -12.17 -2.46
CA SER A 250 7.94 -11.60 -1.48
C SER A 250 7.79 -12.61 -0.36
N LEU A 251 7.87 -12.18 0.90
CA LEU A 251 7.63 -13.04 2.04
C LEU A 251 6.66 -12.38 3.01
N GLU A 252 5.88 -13.20 3.70
CA GLU A 252 5.07 -12.79 4.83
C GLU A 252 5.50 -13.59 6.05
N ALA A 253 5.61 -12.93 7.20
CA ALA A 253 5.98 -13.57 8.46
C ALA A 253 5.56 -12.68 9.64
N ALA A 254 5.39 -13.32 10.79
CA ALA A 254 5.18 -12.61 12.04
C ALA A 254 6.47 -11.94 12.53
N PRO A 255 6.42 -10.67 12.97
CA PRO A 255 7.53 -10.05 13.68
C PRO A 255 7.85 -10.79 14.98
N PRO A 256 9.11 -10.81 15.43
CA PRO A 256 9.48 -11.40 16.71
C PRO A 256 8.64 -10.84 17.86
N GLY A 257 8.06 -11.74 18.67
CA GLY A 257 7.21 -11.38 19.82
C GLY A 257 5.80 -10.90 19.48
N GLN A 258 5.41 -10.82 18.20
CA GLN A 258 4.10 -10.34 17.76
C GLN A 258 3.40 -11.34 16.82
N PRO A 259 3.02 -12.54 17.30
CA PRO A 259 2.44 -13.59 16.45
C PRO A 259 1.07 -13.22 15.86
N ASN A 260 0.37 -12.24 16.44
CA ASN A 260 -0.88 -11.67 15.95
C ASN A 260 -0.69 -10.57 14.88
N ARG A 261 0.55 -10.34 14.44
CA ARG A 261 0.90 -9.40 13.38
C ARG A 261 1.55 -10.13 12.22
N VAL A 262 1.41 -9.55 11.03
CA VAL A 262 2.13 -9.97 9.83
C VAL A 262 2.72 -8.74 9.16
N ILE A 263 3.93 -8.88 8.64
CA ILE A 263 4.56 -7.90 7.75
C ILE A 263 4.89 -8.61 6.44
N ARG A 264 4.73 -7.90 5.33
CA ARG A 264 5.20 -8.36 4.03
C ARG A 264 6.53 -7.71 3.71
N TRP A 265 7.56 -8.51 3.44
CA TRP A 265 8.86 -8.04 2.97
C TRP A 265 9.08 -8.37 1.50
N THR A 266 9.72 -7.46 0.78
CA THR A 266 10.26 -7.69 -0.56
C THR A 266 11.76 -7.89 -0.47
N TYR A 267 12.26 -8.91 -1.15
CA TYR A 267 13.68 -9.23 -1.28
C TYR A 267 14.20 -8.91 -2.68
N ARG A 268 15.22 -8.02 -2.74
CA ARG A 268 16.01 -7.70 -3.95
C ARG A 268 17.48 -7.52 -3.58
N GLY A 269 18.09 -8.56 -3.00
CA GLY A 269 19.44 -8.48 -2.42
C GLY A 269 19.45 -7.98 -0.96
N GLY A 270 18.27 -7.84 -0.37
CA GLY A 270 18.02 -7.41 1.00
C GLY A 270 16.52 -7.32 1.25
N PHE A 271 16.10 -7.48 2.51
CA PHE A 271 14.69 -7.47 2.89
C PHE A 271 14.22 -6.06 3.25
N LEU A 272 13.27 -5.52 2.48
CA LEU A 272 12.60 -4.25 2.74
C LEU A 272 11.13 -4.49 3.06
N PRO A 273 10.56 -3.89 4.12
CA PRO A 273 9.12 -3.96 4.36
C PRO A 273 8.38 -3.27 3.21
N SER A 274 7.32 -3.91 2.73
CA SER A 274 6.51 -3.42 1.61
C SER A 274 5.19 -2.77 2.05
N GLY A 275 4.98 -2.69 3.38
CA GLY A 275 3.82 -2.08 4.02
C GLY A 275 3.96 -2.10 5.55
N GLU A 276 2.97 -1.51 6.22
CA GLU A 276 2.86 -1.53 7.68
C GLU A 276 2.40 -2.90 8.19
N PRO A 277 2.72 -3.26 9.46
CA PRO A 277 2.22 -4.49 10.06
C PRO A 277 0.69 -4.50 10.13
N THR A 278 0.07 -5.60 9.71
CA THR A 278 -1.37 -5.81 9.84
C THR A 278 -1.69 -6.88 10.88
N THR A 279 -2.93 -6.93 11.36
CA THR A 279 -3.41 -7.98 12.26
C THR A 279 -3.59 -9.30 11.51
N ARG A 280 -3.26 -10.42 12.15
CA ARG A 280 -3.60 -11.78 11.70
C ARG A 280 -4.01 -12.69 12.87
N PRO A 281 -4.71 -13.81 12.63
CA PRO A 281 -4.94 -14.86 13.64
C PRO A 281 -3.63 -15.45 14.18
N VAL A 282 -3.58 -15.75 15.48
CA VAL A 282 -2.36 -16.28 16.14
C VAL A 282 -2.05 -17.71 15.71
N ASP A 283 -3.07 -18.48 15.35
CA ASP A 283 -3.02 -19.85 14.87
C ASP A 283 -2.79 -19.95 13.35
N THR A 284 -2.43 -18.84 12.69
CA THR A 284 -2.11 -18.83 11.26
C THR A 284 -1.00 -19.86 10.98
N PRO A 285 -1.22 -20.83 10.08
CA PRO A 285 -0.21 -21.82 9.74
C PRO A 285 1.07 -21.16 9.23
N THR A 286 2.20 -21.79 9.54
CA THR A 286 3.53 -21.31 9.13
C THR A 286 4.27 -22.39 8.35
N PHE A 287 5.31 -21.98 7.65
CA PHE A 287 6.13 -22.80 6.79
C PHE A 287 7.60 -22.61 7.17
N ASP A 288 8.29 -23.71 7.47
CA ASP A 288 9.73 -23.67 7.72
C ASP A 288 10.52 -23.84 6.42
N LEU A 289 11.23 -22.79 6.00
CA LEU A 289 12.09 -22.81 4.83
C LEU A 289 13.26 -23.80 4.96
N ALA A 290 13.65 -24.18 6.18
CA ALA A 290 14.68 -25.19 6.40
C ALA A 290 14.22 -26.60 6.01
N ALA A 291 12.91 -26.85 5.96
CA ALA A 291 12.35 -28.14 5.55
C ALA A 291 12.49 -28.43 4.05
N VAL A 292 12.85 -27.42 3.25
CA VAL A 292 12.99 -27.54 1.78
C VAL A 292 14.45 -27.68 1.40
N ASP A 293 14.78 -28.77 0.71
CA ASP A 293 16.08 -28.93 0.05
C ASP A 293 16.10 -28.11 -1.26
N PRO A 294 17.08 -27.20 -1.46
CA PRO A 294 17.26 -26.51 -2.74
C PRO A 294 17.32 -27.44 -3.95
N GLY A 295 17.90 -28.64 -3.82
CA GLY A 295 17.94 -29.63 -4.89
C GLY A 295 16.56 -30.17 -5.27
N VAL A 296 15.64 -30.31 -4.30
CA VAL A 296 14.23 -30.64 -4.57
C VAL A 296 13.59 -29.53 -5.39
N LEU A 297 13.80 -28.26 -5.02
CA LEU A 297 13.23 -27.13 -5.74
C LEU A 297 13.64 -27.10 -7.21
N GLY A 298 14.93 -27.34 -7.49
CA GLY A 298 15.45 -27.43 -8.86
C GLY A 298 14.78 -28.54 -9.67
N ARG A 299 14.58 -29.73 -9.08
CA ARG A 299 13.87 -30.83 -9.75
C ARG A 299 12.41 -30.50 -10.03
N LEU A 300 11.71 -29.88 -9.08
CA LEU A 300 10.31 -29.47 -9.26
C LEU A 300 10.16 -28.43 -10.37
N VAL A 301 11.12 -27.51 -10.51
CA VAL A 301 11.16 -26.54 -11.62
C VAL A 301 11.29 -27.24 -12.97
N SER A 302 12.25 -28.17 -13.11
CA SER A 302 12.41 -28.94 -14.35
C SER A 302 11.14 -29.74 -14.69
N GLN A 303 10.59 -30.47 -13.71
CA GLN A 303 9.35 -31.24 -13.89
C GLN A 303 8.16 -30.37 -14.28
N ALA A 304 8.02 -29.18 -13.69
CA ALA A 304 6.93 -28.27 -14.01
C ALA A 304 7.02 -27.79 -15.46
N LEU A 305 8.21 -27.42 -15.94
CA LEU A 305 8.43 -27.01 -17.33
C LEU A 305 8.10 -28.13 -18.33
N GLU A 306 8.43 -29.38 -17.99
CA GLU A 306 8.16 -30.53 -18.86
C GLU A 306 6.69 -30.97 -18.86
N GLN A 307 6.03 -30.98 -17.69
CA GLN A 307 4.74 -31.65 -17.52
C GLN A 307 3.52 -30.72 -17.63
N THR A 308 3.71 -29.41 -17.50
CA THR A 308 2.59 -28.45 -17.57
C THR A 308 2.04 -28.23 -18.99
N ARG A 309 2.72 -28.72 -20.04
CA ARG A 309 2.30 -28.61 -21.45
C ARG A 309 2.04 -27.18 -21.93
N VAL A 310 2.74 -26.20 -21.33
CA VAL A 310 2.71 -24.80 -21.74
C VAL A 310 3.79 -24.61 -22.81
N ASP A 311 3.39 -24.38 -24.05
CA ASP A 311 4.35 -24.23 -25.15
C ASP A 311 5.18 -22.95 -24.97
N GLY A 312 6.51 -23.08 -24.94
CA GLY A 312 7.41 -21.97 -24.63
C GLY A 312 7.21 -21.38 -23.23
N GLY A 313 6.69 -22.17 -22.29
CA GLY A 313 6.46 -21.77 -20.91
C GLY A 313 7.75 -21.51 -20.14
N ALA A 314 7.71 -20.52 -19.26
CA ALA A 314 8.75 -20.24 -18.27
C ALA A 314 8.15 -20.19 -16.86
N VAL A 315 8.98 -20.41 -15.84
CA VAL A 315 8.54 -20.25 -14.45
C VAL A 315 8.21 -18.80 -14.18
N THR A 316 6.95 -18.53 -13.84
CA THR A 316 6.47 -17.19 -13.49
C THR A 316 6.79 -16.85 -12.03
N HIS A 317 6.59 -17.83 -11.14
CA HIS A 317 6.96 -17.77 -9.74
C HIS A 317 6.85 -19.15 -9.07
N ILE A 318 7.45 -19.26 -7.89
CA ILE A 318 7.31 -20.42 -6.99
C ILE A 318 6.73 -19.94 -5.67
N GLY A 319 5.63 -20.52 -5.22
CA GLY A 319 5.07 -20.30 -3.88
C GLY A 319 5.48 -21.40 -2.91
N LEU A 320 5.87 -21.03 -1.70
CA LEU A 320 6.20 -21.91 -0.60
C LEU A 320 5.43 -21.44 0.64
N GLY A 321 4.49 -22.25 1.10
CA GLY A 321 3.60 -21.85 2.18
C GLY A 321 2.65 -22.97 2.56
N PRO A 322 1.87 -22.80 3.64
CA PRO A 322 0.78 -23.67 3.96
C PRO A 322 -0.32 -23.52 2.91
N ASP A 323 -0.92 -24.64 2.52
CA ASP A 323 -2.11 -24.67 1.68
C ASP A 323 -3.27 -23.98 2.41
N THR A 324 -3.94 -23.05 1.74
CA THR A 324 -4.99 -22.23 2.38
C THR A 324 -6.21 -23.01 2.85
N ILE A 325 -6.41 -24.23 2.33
CA ILE A 325 -7.56 -25.08 2.67
C ILE A 325 -7.16 -26.11 3.72
N SER A 326 -6.04 -26.82 3.51
CA SER A 326 -5.60 -27.93 4.36
C SER A 326 -4.61 -27.53 5.44
N GLY A 327 -4.01 -26.35 5.38
CA GLY A 327 -2.96 -25.87 6.29
C GLY A 327 -1.63 -26.62 6.15
N LEU A 328 -1.55 -27.64 5.28
CA LEU A 328 -0.36 -28.46 5.10
C LEU A 328 0.70 -27.72 4.26
N PRO A 329 2.00 -27.89 4.58
CA PRO A 329 3.05 -27.21 3.85
C PRO A 329 3.11 -27.70 2.40
N ARG A 330 3.19 -26.76 1.46
CA ARG A 330 3.15 -27.01 0.02
C ARG A 330 4.16 -26.14 -0.72
N ILE A 331 4.75 -26.70 -1.78
CA ILE A 331 5.49 -25.97 -2.81
C ILE A 331 4.63 -25.98 -4.08
N SER A 332 4.44 -24.82 -4.69
CA SER A 332 3.73 -24.64 -5.96
C SER A 332 4.60 -23.94 -6.98
N VAL A 333 4.87 -24.59 -8.11
CA VAL A 333 5.67 -24.04 -9.22
C VAL A 333 4.73 -23.65 -10.35
N TYR A 334 4.67 -22.36 -10.69
CA TYR A 334 3.77 -21.83 -11.71
C TYR A 334 4.52 -21.58 -13.01
N VAL A 335 4.03 -22.17 -14.10
CA VAL A 335 4.57 -22.02 -15.45
C VAL A 335 3.55 -21.26 -16.31
N GLY A 336 4.04 -20.32 -17.11
CA GLY A 336 3.21 -19.56 -18.02
C GLY A 336 3.97 -19.06 -19.23
N ASN A 337 3.24 -18.63 -20.25
CA ASN A 337 3.81 -18.01 -21.45
C ASN A 337 3.16 -16.66 -21.77
N LYS A 338 3.65 -16.03 -22.84
CA LYS A 338 3.14 -14.74 -23.34
C LYS A 338 1.70 -14.80 -23.88
N PHE A 339 1.17 -15.99 -24.12
CA PHE A 339 -0.19 -16.21 -24.61
C PHE A 339 -1.20 -16.44 -23.47
N SER A 340 -0.78 -16.25 -22.21
CA SER A 340 -1.58 -16.50 -21.00
C SER A 340 -1.96 -17.96 -20.78
N GLU A 341 -1.33 -18.87 -21.52
CA GLU A 341 -1.40 -20.30 -21.23
C GLU A 341 -0.59 -20.55 -19.97
N ASN A 342 -1.19 -21.27 -19.02
CA ASN A 342 -0.59 -21.51 -17.73
C ASN A 342 -0.88 -22.93 -17.23
N GLY A 343 0.04 -23.41 -16.41
CA GLY A 343 -0.09 -24.64 -15.66
C GLY A 343 0.77 -24.53 -14.41
N TYR A 344 0.55 -25.43 -13.47
CA TYR A 344 1.35 -25.44 -12.26
C TYR A 344 1.55 -26.85 -11.73
N LEU A 345 2.60 -27.03 -10.96
CA LEU A 345 2.95 -28.26 -10.27
C LEU A 345 2.90 -27.98 -8.78
N GLN A 346 2.32 -28.90 -8.01
CA GLN A 346 2.33 -28.86 -6.55
C GLN A 346 3.06 -30.08 -6.00
N ALA A 347 3.80 -29.88 -4.91
CA ALA A 347 4.44 -30.96 -4.16
C ALA A 347 4.51 -30.61 -2.67
N THR A 348 4.85 -31.60 -1.85
CA THR A 348 5.24 -31.39 -0.46
C THR A 348 6.66 -30.80 -0.37
N PRO A 349 7.11 -30.26 0.79
CA PRO A 349 8.48 -29.77 0.97
C PRO A 349 9.57 -30.79 0.67
N ALA A 350 9.30 -32.08 0.89
CA ALA A 350 10.19 -33.19 0.58
C ALA A 350 10.29 -33.49 -0.93
N GLY A 351 9.38 -32.94 -1.74
CA GLY A 351 9.27 -33.24 -3.18
C GLY A 351 8.33 -34.42 -3.49
N ASP A 352 7.69 -35.01 -2.48
CA ASP A 352 6.73 -36.09 -2.65
C ASP A 352 5.33 -35.56 -2.96
N GLY A 353 4.45 -36.47 -3.41
CA GLY A 353 3.03 -36.15 -3.64
C GLY A 353 2.81 -35.19 -4.79
N VAL A 354 3.67 -35.25 -5.83
CA VAL A 354 3.63 -34.37 -6.99
C VAL A 354 2.28 -34.46 -7.70
N ARG A 355 1.62 -33.31 -7.85
CA ARG A 355 0.38 -33.14 -8.62
C ARG A 355 0.62 -32.10 -9.71
N VAL A 356 0.31 -32.45 -10.94
CA VAL A 356 0.47 -31.55 -12.08
C VAL A 356 -0.90 -31.11 -12.59
N TYR A 357 -1.01 -29.81 -12.79
CA TYR A 357 -2.17 -29.14 -13.35
C TYR A 357 -1.74 -28.55 -14.69
N PRO A 358 -1.78 -29.34 -15.77
CA PRO A 358 -1.33 -28.90 -17.07
C PRO A 358 -2.31 -27.93 -17.72
N PHE A 359 -1.80 -27.11 -18.64
CA PHE A 359 -2.63 -26.32 -19.53
C PHE A 359 -3.54 -27.25 -20.37
N LYS A 360 -4.84 -26.95 -20.38
CA LYS A 360 -5.81 -27.64 -21.24
C LYS A 360 -5.95 -26.85 -22.52
N ARG A 361 -5.59 -27.48 -23.64
CA ARG A 361 -5.73 -26.93 -25.00
C ARG A 361 -7.18 -26.90 -25.45
#